data_AF-C3ZWF2-F1
#
_entry.id   AF-C3ZWF2-F1
#
_cell.length_a   1.000
_cell.length_b   1.000
_cell.length_c   1.000
_cell.angle_alpha   90.00
_cell.angle_beta   90.00
_cell.angle_gamma   90.00
#
_symmetry.space_group_name_H-M   'P 1'
#
loop_
_entity.id
_entity.type
_entity.pdbx_description
1 polymer ?
#
loop_
_entity_poly.entity_id
_entity_poly.type
_entity_poly.pdbx_seq_one_letter_code
_entity_poly.pdbx_strand_id
1 'polypeptide(L)'
;MRHPLWGRNQETYGEDPYLSGRLAQSFVMGLQGDHPRYIRTNAGCKHFDVHGGPENIPASRFSFDAKVSERDWHMTFLPQFQKCVEAGTYSIMCSYNSIRGVPACANKELLTDILRDSWGFHGYVVSDEGAVENIMVQHHYTKTFEETAAAAVNAGTNLDLTISKLSNAYNHISKAVAGGLISNQVRSICLSVIRSSI
;
A
#
# COMPACT_ATOMS: atom_id res chain seq x y z
N MET A 1 -8.32 14.03 -3.47
CA MET A 1 -8.72 14.99 -2.43
C MET A 1 -10.19 14.84 -2.12
N ARG A 2 -10.60 14.59 -0.87
CA ARG A 2 -12.03 14.57 -0.49
C ARG A 2 -12.35 15.48 0.69
N HIS A 3 -11.33 16.00 1.35
CA HIS A 3 -11.47 16.93 2.45
C HIS A 3 -10.56 18.15 2.20
N PRO A 4 -11.11 19.36 2.01
CA PRO A 4 -10.32 20.53 1.59
C PRO A 4 -9.28 20.99 2.62
N LEU A 5 -9.44 20.60 3.88
CA LEU A 5 -8.49 20.93 4.96
C LEU A 5 -7.36 19.89 5.13
N TRP A 6 -7.32 18.83 4.32
CA TRP A 6 -6.21 17.88 4.37
C TRP A 6 -4.92 18.53 3.87
N GLY A 7 -3.86 18.50 4.69
CA GLY A 7 -2.60 19.22 4.45
C GLY A 7 -1.76 18.75 3.26
N ARG A 8 -2.21 17.69 2.56
CA ARG A 8 -1.55 17.09 1.40
C ARG A 8 -2.38 17.18 0.12
N ASN A 9 -3.44 18.00 0.11
CA ASN A 9 -4.31 18.15 -1.06
C ASN A 9 -3.56 18.57 -2.33
N GLN A 10 -2.51 19.38 -2.18
CA GLN A 10 -1.61 19.81 -3.27
C GLN A 10 -0.86 18.67 -3.95
N GLU A 11 -0.77 17.49 -3.32
CA GLU A 11 -0.15 16.29 -3.90
C GLU A 11 -1.11 15.50 -4.81
N THR A 12 -2.40 15.86 -4.83
CA THR A 12 -3.43 15.12 -5.55
C THR A 12 -3.88 15.83 -6.82
N TYR A 13 -4.47 15.08 -7.75
CA TYR A 13 -5.08 15.62 -8.98
C TYR A 13 -6.51 16.15 -8.80
N GLY A 14 -6.92 16.46 -7.57
CA GLY A 14 -8.27 16.93 -7.24
C GLY A 14 -9.16 15.83 -6.66
N GLU A 15 -10.48 16.06 -6.73
CA GLU A 15 -11.49 15.25 -6.02
C GLU A 15 -12.21 14.21 -6.88
N ASP A 16 -12.10 14.31 -8.19
CA ASP A 16 -12.77 13.40 -9.11
C ASP A 16 -11.93 12.14 -9.37
N PRO A 17 -12.46 10.93 -9.11
CA PRO A 17 -11.72 9.68 -9.27
C PRO A 17 -11.41 9.37 -10.74
N TYR A 18 -12.28 9.79 -11.67
CA TYR A 18 -12.05 9.57 -13.09
C TYR A 18 -10.88 10.42 -13.61
N LEU A 19 -10.89 11.72 -13.36
CA LEU A 19 -9.81 12.64 -13.71
C LEU A 19 -8.51 12.22 -13.05
N SER A 20 -8.54 11.89 -11.75
CA SER A 20 -7.36 11.42 -11.01
C SER A 20 -6.78 10.15 -11.64
N GLY A 21 -7.62 9.18 -12.02
CA GLY A 21 -7.19 7.95 -12.68
C GLY A 21 -6.59 8.19 -14.07
N ARG A 22 -7.19 9.08 -14.88
CA ARG A 22 -6.68 9.44 -16.22
C ARG A 22 -5.31 10.12 -16.16
N LEU A 23 -5.13 11.01 -15.18
CA LEU A 23 -3.86 11.71 -14.95
C LEU A 23 -2.80 10.77 -14.37
N ALA A 24 -3.17 9.91 -13.41
CA ALA A 24 -2.28 8.88 -12.88
C ALA A 24 -1.77 7.93 -13.98
N GLN A 25 -2.66 7.45 -14.86
CA GLN A 25 -2.29 6.61 -16.00
C GLN A 25 -1.25 7.30 -16.90
N SER A 26 -1.53 8.56 -17.28
CA SER A 26 -0.61 9.36 -18.11
C SER A 26 0.75 9.57 -17.41
N PHE A 27 0.73 9.83 -16.10
CA PHE A 27 1.93 10.03 -15.30
C PHE A 27 2.78 8.76 -15.25
N VAL A 28 2.18 7.60 -14.97
CA VAL A 28 2.87 6.30 -14.93
C VAL A 28 3.50 5.97 -16.28
N MET A 29 2.74 6.06 -17.37
CA MET A 29 3.26 5.79 -18.71
C MET A 29 4.40 6.75 -19.09
N GLY A 30 4.26 8.04 -18.77
CA GLY A 30 5.29 9.04 -19.06
C GLY A 30 6.59 8.82 -18.29
N LEU A 31 6.51 8.47 -17.00
CA LEU A 31 7.68 8.17 -16.17
C LEU A 31 8.36 6.88 -16.59
N GLN A 32 7.59 5.82 -16.83
CA GLN A 32 8.16 4.50 -17.16
C GLN A 32 8.71 4.46 -18.60
N GLY A 33 8.12 5.22 -19.51
CA GLY A 33 8.43 5.14 -20.94
C GLY A 33 7.87 3.86 -21.57
N ASP A 34 8.22 3.65 -22.83
CA ASP A 34 7.65 2.63 -23.73
C ASP A 34 8.69 1.65 -24.28
N HIS A 35 9.94 1.70 -23.79
CA HIS A 35 10.99 0.83 -24.29
C HIS A 35 10.69 -0.64 -23.89
N PRO A 36 10.74 -1.60 -24.84
CA PRO A 36 10.19 -2.95 -24.67
C PRO A 36 10.89 -3.81 -23.60
N ARG A 37 12.06 -3.37 -23.12
CA ARG A 37 12.86 -4.07 -22.10
C ARG A 37 13.22 -3.21 -20.89
N TYR A 38 13.23 -1.89 -21.03
CA TYR A 38 13.84 -1.02 -20.02
C TYR A 38 12.86 0.07 -19.65
N ILE A 39 12.56 0.20 -18.36
CA ILE A 39 11.85 1.39 -17.87
C ILE A 39 12.85 2.53 -17.67
N ARG A 40 12.40 3.76 -17.87
CA ARG A 40 13.22 4.95 -17.54
C ARG A 40 13.30 5.15 -16.03
N THR A 41 12.15 5.08 -15.36
CA THR A 41 12.04 5.06 -13.90
C THR A 41 10.76 4.31 -13.49
N ASN A 42 10.73 3.73 -12.29
CA ASN A 42 9.51 3.12 -11.74
C ASN A 42 8.57 4.23 -11.23
N ALA A 43 7.31 4.20 -11.65
CA ALA A 43 6.28 5.08 -11.14
C ALA A 43 5.40 4.35 -10.13
N GLY A 44 5.57 4.63 -8.84
CA GLY A 44 4.78 4.04 -7.77
C GLY A 44 3.54 4.85 -7.39
N CYS A 45 2.37 4.22 -7.30
CA CYS A 45 1.14 4.88 -6.87
C CYS A 45 0.94 4.82 -5.35
N LYS A 46 0.52 5.94 -4.77
CA LYS A 46 0.34 6.09 -3.32
C LYS A 46 -0.79 7.05 -2.96
N HIS A 47 -1.40 6.96 -1.79
CA HIS A 47 -1.16 5.97 -0.72
C HIS A 47 -2.38 5.03 -0.69
N PHE A 48 -2.16 3.74 -0.85
CA PHE A 48 -3.18 2.72 -1.06
C PHE A 48 -3.64 2.13 0.29
N ASP A 49 -4.82 2.45 0.81
CA ASP A 49 -5.84 3.33 0.23
C ASP A 49 -6.55 4.16 1.33
N VAL A 50 -7.44 5.05 0.90
CA VAL A 50 -8.32 5.88 1.74
C VAL A 50 -7.54 6.84 2.65
N HIS A 51 -6.33 7.22 2.25
CA HIS A 51 -5.43 8.11 3.00
C HIS A 51 -5.77 9.61 2.86
N GLY A 52 -6.99 9.97 2.48
CA GLY A 52 -7.39 11.36 2.16
C GLY A 52 -7.56 12.33 3.33
N GLY A 53 -6.97 12.02 4.49
CA GLY A 53 -7.13 12.72 5.78
C GLY A 53 -7.81 11.86 6.86
N PRO A 54 -7.77 12.26 8.14
CA PRO A 54 -7.16 13.48 8.68
C PRO A 54 -5.63 13.48 8.69
N GLU A 55 -5.02 14.67 8.80
CA GLU A 55 -3.56 14.79 8.98
C GLU A 55 -3.18 14.51 10.45
N ASN A 56 -3.75 15.30 11.38
CA ASN A 56 -3.55 15.12 12.84
C ASN A 56 -4.80 15.39 13.68
N ILE A 57 -5.85 15.98 13.10
CA ILE A 57 -7.08 16.35 13.80
C ILE A 57 -8.28 15.85 12.98
N PRO A 58 -9.26 15.14 13.58
CA PRO A 58 -9.34 14.78 15.00
C PRO A 58 -8.46 13.58 15.39
N ALA A 59 -7.85 12.90 14.43
CA ALA A 59 -6.98 11.75 14.64
C ALA A 59 -5.71 11.88 13.79
N SER A 60 -4.66 11.16 14.19
CA SER A 60 -3.42 11.11 13.44
C SER A 60 -3.58 10.35 12.12
N ARG A 61 -2.96 10.85 11.05
CA ARG A 61 -2.83 10.13 9.78
C ARG A 61 -2.21 8.73 9.96
N PHE A 62 -1.42 8.54 11.02
CA PHE A 62 -0.73 7.29 11.34
C PHE A 62 -1.62 6.21 11.94
N SER A 63 -2.82 6.56 12.44
CA SER A 63 -3.64 5.66 13.26
C SER A 63 -5.15 5.73 13.00
N PHE A 64 -5.63 6.68 12.20
CA PHE A 64 -7.07 6.77 11.96
C PHE A 64 -7.60 5.53 11.24
N ASP A 65 -8.88 5.23 11.50
CA ASP A 65 -9.61 4.15 10.84
C ASP A 65 -10.66 4.71 9.89
N ALA A 66 -10.46 4.48 8.60
CA ALA A 66 -11.37 4.89 7.54
C ALA A 66 -12.63 4.01 7.54
N LYS A 67 -13.75 4.59 7.99
CA LYS A 67 -15.08 3.95 7.94
C LYS A 67 -15.75 4.19 6.58
N VAL A 68 -15.18 3.61 5.54
CA VAL A 68 -15.70 3.72 4.16
C VAL A 68 -16.73 2.63 3.86
N SER A 69 -17.81 2.98 3.14
CA SER A 69 -18.77 1.98 2.66
C SER A 69 -18.17 1.17 1.50
N GLU A 70 -18.62 -0.07 1.28
CA GLU A 70 -18.19 -0.87 0.10
C GLU A 70 -18.35 -0.09 -1.21
N ARG A 71 -19.50 0.58 -1.34
CA ARG A 71 -19.82 1.37 -2.53
C ARG A 71 -18.83 2.50 -2.72
N ASP A 72 -18.53 3.28 -1.68
CA ASP A 72 -17.58 4.38 -1.82
C ASP A 72 -16.16 3.87 -2.01
N TRP A 73 -15.79 2.75 -1.39
CA TRP A 73 -14.47 2.18 -1.58
C TRP A 73 -14.25 1.83 -3.05
N HIS A 74 -15.18 1.09 -3.66
CA HIS A 74 -15.11 0.66 -5.05
C HIS A 74 -15.38 1.77 -6.08
N MET A 75 -16.26 2.73 -5.78
CA MET A 75 -16.65 3.76 -6.75
C MET A 75 -15.86 5.06 -6.63
N THR A 76 -15.19 5.29 -5.50
CA THR A 76 -14.51 6.57 -5.21
C THR A 76 -13.03 6.43 -4.92
N PHE A 77 -12.59 5.44 -4.13
CA PHE A 77 -11.19 5.39 -3.67
C PHE A 77 -10.32 4.43 -4.48
N LEU A 78 -10.86 3.29 -4.90
CA LEU A 78 -10.14 2.31 -5.69
C LEU A 78 -9.92 2.67 -7.19
N PRO A 79 -10.81 3.39 -7.90
CA PRO A 79 -10.71 3.54 -9.36
C PRO A 79 -9.38 4.12 -9.88
N GLN A 80 -8.81 5.12 -9.20
CA GLN A 80 -7.54 5.72 -9.62
C GLN A 80 -6.34 4.77 -9.45
N PHE A 81 -6.37 3.88 -8.46
CA PHE A 81 -5.33 2.87 -8.28
C PHE A 81 -5.47 1.75 -9.31
N GLN A 82 -6.71 1.35 -9.65
CA GLN A 82 -6.94 0.42 -10.75
C GLN A 82 -6.36 0.97 -12.06
N LYS A 83 -6.56 2.26 -12.35
CA LYS A 83 -5.95 2.92 -13.53
C LYS A 83 -4.43 2.94 -13.48
N CYS A 84 -3.83 3.01 -12.29
CA CYS A 84 -2.40 2.89 -12.12
C CYS A 84 -1.88 1.47 -12.43
N VAL A 85 -2.61 0.43 -11.99
CA VAL A 85 -2.30 -0.96 -12.33
C VAL A 85 -2.45 -1.22 -13.83
N GLU A 86 -3.53 -0.75 -14.45
CA GLU A 86 -3.73 -0.82 -15.90
C GLU A 86 -2.63 -0.10 -16.70
N ALA A 87 -2.03 0.95 -16.13
CA ALA A 87 -0.89 1.66 -16.72
C ALA A 87 0.43 0.90 -16.60
N GLY A 88 0.45 -0.25 -15.93
CA GLY A 88 1.62 -1.09 -15.77
C GLY A 88 2.59 -0.60 -14.70
N THR A 89 2.11 0.02 -13.62
CA THR A 89 2.99 0.34 -12.47
C THR A 89 3.68 -0.90 -11.93
N TYR A 90 4.95 -0.76 -11.52
CA TYR A 90 5.69 -1.82 -10.84
C TYR A 90 5.54 -1.78 -9.32
N SER A 91 5.01 -0.69 -8.75
CA SER A 91 4.94 -0.52 -7.31
C SER A 91 3.70 0.22 -6.81
N ILE A 92 3.16 -0.24 -5.69
CA ILE A 92 2.12 0.47 -4.94
C ILE A 92 2.58 0.65 -3.50
N MET A 93 2.31 1.82 -2.92
CA MET A 93 2.62 2.10 -1.53
C MET A 93 1.37 1.97 -0.67
N CYS A 94 1.34 1.03 0.28
CA CYS A 94 0.24 0.92 1.22
C CYS A 94 0.25 2.05 2.25
N SER A 95 -0.92 2.55 2.65
CA SER A 95 -1.07 3.71 3.53
C SER A 95 -0.90 3.39 5.01
N TYR A 96 -0.80 4.43 5.84
CA TYR A 96 -0.71 4.28 7.29
C TYR A 96 -2.02 3.84 7.96
N ASN A 97 -3.16 4.27 7.44
CA ASN A 97 -4.44 4.17 8.13
C ASN A 97 -5.00 2.74 8.15
N SER A 98 -5.96 2.51 9.03
CA SER A 98 -6.84 1.34 8.93
C SER A 98 -7.98 1.62 7.95
N ILE A 99 -8.51 0.57 7.34
CA ILE A 99 -9.72 0.60 6.53
C ILE A 99 -10.66 -0.43 7.14
N ARG A 100 -11.79 0.04 7.70
CA ARG A 100 -12.76 -0.80 8.41
C ARG A 100 -12.13 -1.66 9.51
N GLY A 101 -11.17 -1.09 10.23
CA GLY A 101 -10.50 -1.72 11.37
C GLY A 101 -9.29 -2.57 11.03
N VAL A 102 -8.85 -2.63 9.77
CA VAL A 102 -7.66 -3.39 9.35
C VAL A 102 -6.60 -2.44 8.79
N PRO A 103 -5.37 -2.39 9.35
CA PRO A 103 -4.28 -1.56 8.84
C PRO A 103 -4.02 -1.84 7.36
N ALA A 104 -3.88 -0.81 6.52
CA ALA A 104 -3.80 -0.99 5.07
C ALA A 104 -2.62 -1.88 4.64
N CYS A 105 -1.45 -1.75 5.28
CA CYS A 105 -0.29 -2.60 5.02
C CYS A 105 -0.41 -4.04 5.56
N ALA A 106 -1.48 -4.38 6.29
CA ALA A 106 -1.83 -5.72 6.75
C ALA A 106 -3.21 -6.18 6.23
N ASN A 107 -3.78 -5.47 5.25
CA ASN A 107 -5.12 -5.73 4.76
C ASN A 107 -5.09 -6.67 3.55
N LYS A 108 -5.39 -7.97 3.77
CA LYS A 108 -5.44 -9.00 2.71
C LYS A 108 -6.51 -8.70 1.65
N GLU A 109 -7.68 -8.21 2.06
CA GLU A 109 -8.76 -7.85 1.13
C GLU A 109 -8.27 -6.79 0.13
N LEU A 110 -7.58 -5.77 0.62
CA LEU A 110 -7.00 -4.70 -0.20
C LEU A 110 -5.82 -5.20 -1.06
N LEU A 111 -4.80 -5.80 -0.43
CA LEU A 111 -3.50 -6.03 -1.05
C LEU A 111 -3.40 -7.33 -1.84
N THR A 112 -4.24 -8.31 -1.54
CA THR A 112 -4.30 -9.60 -2.24
C THR A 112 -5.57 -9.70 -3.06
N ASP A 113 -6.75 -9.67 -2.42
CA ASP A 113 -8.00 -10.04 -3.09
C ASP A 113 -8.40 -9.01 -4.16
N ILE A 114 -8.28 -7.71 -3.86
CA ILE A 114 -8.53 -6.62 -4.82
C ILE A 114 -7.32 -6.42 -5.72
N LEU A 115 -6.17 -6.07 -5.15
CA LEU A 115 -5.02 -5.62 -5.92
C LEU A 115 -4.44 -6.72 -6.82
N ARG A 116 -4.24 -7.93 -6.31
CA ARG A 116 -3.56 -9.01 -7.05
C ARG A 116 -4.55 -9.89 -7.78
N ASP A 117 -5.56 -10.40 -7.08
CA ASP A 117 -6.47 -11.40 -7.63
C ASP A 117 -7.48 -10.75 -8.59
N SER A 118 -8.06 -9.61 -8.22
CA SER A 118 -9.07 -8.93 -9.05
C SER A 118 -8.45 -8.06 -10.15
N TRP A 119 -7.35 -7.35 -9.88
CA TRP A 119 -6.74 -6.43 -10.88
C TRP A 119 -5.53 -7.00 -11.60
N GLY A 120 -5.00 -8.16 -11.18
CA GLY A 120 -3.84 -8.79 -11.82
C GLY A 120 -2.53 -8.06 -11.56
N PHE A 121 -2.37 -7.36 -10.43
CA PHE A 121 -1.12 -6.66 -10.12
C PHE A 121 0.04 -7.63 -9.83
N HIS A 122 1.10 -7.55 -10.63
CA HIS A 122 2.28 -8.42 -10.53
C HIS A 122 3.50 -7.75 -9.90
N GLY A 123 3.46 -6.44 -9.69
CA GLY A 123 4.52 -5.68 -9.03
C GLY A 123 4.59 -5.91 -7.52
N TYR A 124 5.32 -5.04 -6.83
CA TYR A 124 5.52 -5.11 -5.38
C TYR A 124 4.77 -4.01 -4.63
N VAL A 125 4.39 -4.32 -3.40
CA VAL A 125 3.85 -3.37 -2.43
C VAL A 125 4.96 -2.97 -1.48
N VAL A 126 5.17 -1.67 -1.31
CA VAL A 126 6.04 -1.09 -0.30
C VAL A 126 5.20 -0.40 0.75
N SER A 127 5.62 -0.41 2.01
CA SER A 127 4.94 0.36 3.04
C SER A 127 5.22 1.86 2.87
N ASP A 128 4.29 2.69 3.33
CA ASP A 128 4.66 4.05 3.69
C ASP A 128 5.60 4.02 4.91
N GLU A 129 6.34 5.11 5.15
CA GLU A 129 7.42 5.17 6.12
C GLU A 129 6.93 4.91 7.56
N GLY A 130 7.28 3.77 8.14
CA GLY A 130 6.84 3.37 9.47
C GLY A 130 5.45 2.71 9.52
N ALA A 131 4.78 2.51 8.37
CA ALA A 131 3.42 1.99 8.34
C ALA A 131 3.33 0.55 8.88
N VAL A 132 4.37 -0.26 8.66
CA VAL A 132 4.43 -1.64 9.19
C VAL A 132 4.55 -1.60 10.71
N GLU A 133 5.40 -0.76 11.28
CA GLU A 133 5.53 -0.59 12.73
C GLU A 133 4.25 -0.05 13.38
N ASN A 134 3.58 0.87 12.69
CA ASN A 134 2.32 1.45 13.16
C ASN A 134 1.21 0.41 13.31
N ILE A 135 1.24 -0.73 12.59
CA ILE A 135 0.31 -1.86 12.81
C ILE A 135 0.27 -2.23 14.30
N MET A 136 1.43 -2.31 14.96
CA MET A 136 1.54 -2.64 16.37
C MET A 136 1.46 -1.40 17.26
N VAL A 137 2.25 -0.37 16.93
CA VAL A 137 2.51 0.76 17.84
C VAL A 137 1.34 1.74 17.90
N GLN A 138 0.66 1.96 16.77
CA GLN A 138 -0.39 2.97 16.64
C GLN A 138 -1.79 2.34 16.55
N HIS A 139 -1.92 1.23 15.82
CA HIS A 139 -3.20 0.54 15.62
C HIS A 139 -3.47 -0.55 16.66
N HIS A 140 -2.45 -0.98 17.41
CA HIS A 140 -2.55 -2.08 18.37
C HIS A 140 -3.16 -3.37 17.77
N TYR A 141 -2.94 -3.59 16.48
CA TYR A 141 -3.51 -4.70 15.73
C TYR A 141 -2.81 -6.03 16.01
N THR A 142 -1.51 -5.97 16.27
CA THR A 142 -0.63 -7.09 16.66
C THR A 142 0.06 -6.79 17.98
N LYS A 143 0.68 -7.80 18.61
CA LYS A 143 1.32 -7.69 19.93
C LYS A 143 2.84 -7.80 19.88
N THR A 144 3.39 -8.36 18.81
CA THR A 144 4.83 -8.61 18.66
C THR A 144 5.34 -8.21 17.28
N PHE A 145 6.65 -8.02 17.13
CA PHE A 145 7.26 -7.75 15.83
C PHE A 145 7.11 -8.94 14.87
N GLU A 146 7.15 -10.18 15.38
CA GLU A 146 6.93 -11.39 14.58
C GLU A 146 5.49 -11.45 14.03
N GLU A 147 4.49 -11.18 14.86
CA GLU A 147 3.09 -11.08 14.43
C GLU A 147 2.89 -9.94 13.42
N THR A 148 3.55 -8.80 13.64
CA THR A 148 3.48 -7.63 12.76
C THR A 148 4.06 -7.92 11.38
N ALA A 149 5.25 -8.50 11.33
CA ALA A 149 5.88 -8.94 10.09
C ALA A 149 4.99 -9.96 9.39
N ALA A 150 4.43 -10.92 10.13
CA ALA A 150 3.57 -11.94 9.56
C ALA A 150 2.26 -11.37 8.99
N ALA A 151 1.60 -10.45 9.71
CA ALA A 151 0.39 -9.80 9.23
C ALA A 151 0.63 -9.04 7.93
N ALA A 152 1.69 -8.24 7.87
CA ALA A 152 2.02 -7.45 6.67
C ALA A 152 2.42 -8.34 5.48
N VAL A 153 3.30 -9.32 5.69
CA VAL A 153 3.75 -10.23 4.63
C VAL A 153 2.59 -11.08 4.12
N ASN A 154 1.82 -11.73 4.99
CA ASN A 154 0.70 -12.57 4.56
C ASN A 154 -0.43 -11.76 3.88
N ALA A 155 -0.57 -10.47 4.18
CA ALA A 155 -1.51 -9.60 3.48
C ALA A 155 -1.05 -9.23 2.06
N GLY A 156 0.26 -9.20 1.81
CA GLY A 156 0.84 -8.92 0.49
C GLY A 156 1.81 -7.74 0.43
N THR A 157 2.23 -7.18 1.57
CA THR A 157 3.28 -6.16 1.65
C THR A 157 4.66 -6.82 1.44
N ASN A 158 5.44 -6.32 0.48
CA ASN A 158 6.72 -6.92 0.09
C ASN A 158 7.92 -6.25 0.74
N LEU A 159 7.88 -4.91 0.85
CA LEU A 159 8.99 -4.09 1.33
C LEU A 159 8.52 -3.20 2.48
N ASP A 160 9.33 -3.15 3.53
CA ASP A 160 9.14 -2.26 4.67
C ASP A 160 10.05 -1.03 4.53
N LEU A 161 9.42 0.14 4.41
CA LEU A 161 10.08 1.43 4.54
C LEU A 161 10.06 1.81 6.03
N THR A 162 11.06 1.36 6.77
CA THR A 162 11.13 1.57 8.22
C THR A 162 11.64 2.97 8.61
N ILE A 163 11.15 3.51 9.73
CA ILE A 163 11.69 4.74 10.35
C ILE A 163 13.06 4.46 11.01
N SER A 164 13.27 3.25 11.53
CA SER A 164 14.48 2.90 12.27
C SER A 164 14.77 1.41 12.19
N LYS A 165 16.05 1.07 11.98
CA LYS A 165 16.51 -0.31 12.02
C LYS A 165 16.15 -1.04 13.33
N LEU A 166 16.00 -0.32 14.44
CA LEU A 166 15.67 -0.90 15.74
C LEU A 166 14.19 -1.26 15.89
N SER A 167 13.29 -0.60 15.14
CA SER A 167 11.85 -0.85 15.18
C SER A 167 11.35 -1.67 13.99
N ASN A 168 12.20 -1.95 13.01
CA ASN A 168 11.84 -2.65 11.79
C ASN A 168 11.32 -4.07 12.10
N ALA A 169 10.01 -4.28 11.88
CA ALA A 169 9.37 -5.57 12.10
C ALA A 169 9.91 -6.65 11.14
N TYR A 170 10.31 -6.27 9.92
CA TYR A 170 10.79 -7.21 8.90
C TYR A 170 12.14 -7.86 9.26
N ASN A 171 12.91 -7.30 10.19
CA ASN A 171 14.06 -7.99 10.81
C ASN A 171 13.66 -9.29 11.52
N HIS A 172 12.38 -9.48 11.84
CA HIS A 172 11.83 -10.65 12.52
C HIS A 172 11.19 -11.68 11.57
N ILE A 173 11.24 -11.47 10.24
CA ILE A 173 10.64 -12.40 9.27
C ILE A 173 11.18 -13.83 9.44
N SER A 174 12.50 -14.00 9.60
CA SER A 174 13.09 -15.33 9.77
C SER A 174 12.52 -16.07 10.98
N LYS A 175 12.28 -15.36 12.09
CA LYS A 175 11.68 -15.93 13.30
C LYS A 175 10.18 -16.20 13.12
N ALA A 176 9.47 -15.31 12.43
CA ALA A 176 8.06 -15.50 12.10
C ALA A 176 7.84 -16.70 11.15
N VAL A 177 8.74 -16.94 10.18
CA VAL A 177 8.75 -18.14 9.33
C VAL A 177 9.03 -19.39 10.18
N ALA A 178 10.07 -19.37 11.01
CA ALA A 178 10.41 -20.51 11.87
C ALA A 178 9.29 -20.87 12.86
N GLY A 179 8.53 -19.87 13.31
CA GLY A 179 7.34 -20.04 14.15
C GLY A 179 6.06 -20.41 13.39
N GLY A 180 6.10 -20.55 12.06
CA GLY A 180 4.94 -20.90 11.24
C GLY A 180 3.89 -19.79 11.10
N LEU A 181 4.21 -18.55 11.46
CA LEU A 181 3.29 -17.40 11.36
C LEU A 181 3.16 -16.88 9.93
N ILE A 182 4.21 -17.05 9.12
CA ILE A 182 4.21 -16.65 7.72
C ILE A 182 3.93 -17.87 6.85
N SER A 183 2.91 -17.77 6.02
CA SER A 183 2.55 -18.82 5.07
C SER A 183 3.68 -19.06 4.06
N ASN A 184 3.73 -20.26 3.46
CA ASN A 184 4.75 -20.62 2.46
C ASN A 184 4.74 -19.73 1.18
N GLN A 185 3.86 -18.73 1.10
CA GLN A 185 3.79 -17.73 0.03
C GLN A 185 4.92 -16.68 0.07
N VAL A 186 5.86 -16.72 1.03
CA VAL A 186 7.04 -15.82 1.03
C VAL A 186 7.77 -15.79 -0.31
N ARG A 187 7.85 -16.95 -0.99
CA ARG A 187 8.48 -17.02 -2.32
C ARG A 187 7.78 -16.16 -3.37
N SER A 188 6.45 -16.13 -3.43
CA SER A 188 5.75 -15.30 -4.41
C SER A 188 5.93 -13.81 -4.11
N ILE A 189 5.97 -13.45 -2.82
CA ILE A 189 6.20 -12.08 -2.36
C ILE A 189 7.61 -11.59 -2.74
N CYS A 190 8.66 -12.38 -2.51
CA CYS A 190 10.01 -11.98 -2.91
C CYS A 190 10.18 -11.92 -4.44
N LEU A 191 9.51 -12.79 -5.19
CA LEU A 191 9.64 -12.84 -6.66
C LEU A 191 9.09 -11.58 -7.35
N SER A 192 8.04 -10.94 -6.81
CA SER A 192 7.52 -9.68 -7.36
C SER A 192 8.57 -8.56 -7.38
N VAL A 193 9.41 -8.45 -6.35
CA VAL A 193 10.46 -7.42 -6.28
C VAL A 193 11.56 -7.69 -7.32
N ILE A 194 11.97 -8.96 -7.45
CA ILE A 194 13.02 -9.37 -8.39
C ILE A 194 12.57 -9.13 -9.83
N ARG A 195 11.32 -9.48 -10.18
CA ARG A 195 10.77 -9.29 -11.53
C ARG A 195 10.67 -7.82 -11.92
N SER A 196 10.45 -6.92 -10.97
CA SER A 196 10.42 -5.47 -11.21
C SER A 196 11.81 -4.83 -11.37
N SER A 197 12.89 -5.60 -11.24
CA SER A 197 14.28 -5.11 -11.26
C SER A 197 15.07 -5.51 -12.52
N ILE A 198 14.44 -6.21 -13.48
CA ILE A 198 15.08 -6.81 -14.67
C ILE A 198 14.33 -6.38 -15.92
#